data_AF-A0A7C4WF10-F1
#
_entry.id   AF-A0A7C4WF10-F1
#
_cell.length_a   1.000
_cell.length_b   1.000
_cell.length_c   1.000
_cell.angle_alpha   90.00
_cell.angle_beta   90.00
_cell.angle_gamma   90.00
#
_symmetry.space_group_name_H-M   'P 1'
#
loop_
_entity.id
_entity.type
_entity.pdbx_description
1 polymer ?
#
loop_
_entity_poly.entity_id
_entity_poly.type
_entity_poly.pdbx_seq_one_letter_code
_entity_poly.pdbx_strand_id
1 'polypeptide(L)' 'NVYSTGRILLSMGVIPGEDMLPETALVKLMWVLAQTNDFNEIKELMLSNIAGEISERSEYRGKLL' A
#
# COMPACT_ATOMS: atom_id res chain seq x y z
N ASN A 1 -4.13 -12.21 -6.57
CA ASN A 1 -2.84 -12.77 -6.08
C ASN A 1 -2.38 -13.95 -6.92
N VAL A 2 -1.33 -13.74 -7.72
CA VAL A 2 -0.91 -14.68 -8.77
C VAL A 2 0.05 -15.76 -8.23
N TYR A 3 1.12 -15.36 -7.54
CA TYR A 3 2.17 -16.26 -7.06
C TYR A 3 1.88 -16.82 -5.66
N SER A 4 2.30 -18.07 -5.42
CA SER A 4 2.15 -18.77 -4.13
C SER A 4 2.84 -18.03 -2.99
N THR A 5 4.08 -17.56 -3.20
CA THR A 5 4.84 -16.80 -2.20
C THR A 5 4.11 -15.55 -1.75
N GLY A 6 3.52 -14.79 -2.69
CA GLY A 6 2.73 -13.60 -2.36
C GLY A 6 1.49 -13.94 -1.53
N ARG A 7 0.80 -15.05 -1.83
CA ARG A 7 -0.34 -15.52 -1.01
C ARG A 7 0.08 -15.92 0.39
N ILE A 8 1.25 -16.53 0.56
CA ILE A 8 1.79 -16.88 1.88
C ILE A 8 2.03 -15.61 2.71
N LEU A 9 2.66 -14.58 2.14
CA LEU A 9 2.87 -13.30 2.82
C LEU A 9 1.55 -12.67 3.29
N LEU A 10 0.54 -12.65 2.42
CA LEU A 10 -0.78 -12.13 2.79
C LEU A 10 -1.44 -12.96 3.90
N SER A 11 -1.29 -14.29 3.88
CA SER A 11 -1.79 -15.17 4.95
C SER A 11 -1.09 -14.95 6.29
N MET A 12 0.14 -14.41 6.26
CA MET A 12 0.90 -14.02 7.46
C MET A 12 0.55 -12.61 7.95
N GLY A 13 -0.39 -11.92 7.32
CA GLY A 13 -0.83 -10.58 7.72
C GLY A 13 -0.05 -9.43 7.09
N VAL A 14 0.79 -9.68 6.07
CA VAL A 14 1.44 -8.60 5.32
C VAL A 14 0.40 -7.73 4.61
N ILE A 15 0.57 -6.42 4.70
CA ILE A 15 -0.26 -5.44 4.01
C ILE A 15 0.39 -5.13 2.66
N PRO A 16 -0.30 -5.33 1.52
CA PRO A 16 0.23 -4.94 0.21
C PRO A 16 0.27 -3.41 0.08
N GLY A 17 1.33 -2.87 -0.52
CA GLY A 17 1.48 -1.43 -0.76
C GLY A 17 0.90 -0.91 -2.07
N GLU A 18 0.16 -1.75 -2.81
CA GLU A 18 -0.35 -1.45 -4.16
C GLU A 18 0.75 -0.91 -5.11
N ASP A 19 0.54 0.26 -5.72
CA ASP A 19 1.49 0.95 -6.60
C ASP A 19 2.26 2.09 -5.89
N MET A 20 2.18 2.17 -4.57
CA MET A 20 2.83 3.21 -3.78
C MET A 20 4.37 3.08 -3.86
N LEU A 21 5.06 4.22 -3.96
CA LEU A 21 6.51 4.25 -3.82
C LEU A 21 6.92 3.77 -2.42
N PRO A 22 8.00 2.96 -2.29
CA PRO A 22 8.44 2.47 -0.99
C PRO A 22 8.71 3.58 0.04
N GLU A 23 9.28 4.71 -0.40
CA GLU A 23 9.55 5.88 0.43
C GLU A 23 8.25 6.52 0.94
N THR A 24 7.24 6.62 0.07
CA THR A 24 5.92 7.15 0.44
C THR A 24 5.21 6.20 1.39
N ALA A 25 5.30 4.89 1.19
CA ALA A 25 4.74 3.89 2.09
C ALA A 25 5.36 3.96 3.49
N LEU A 26 6.67 4.20 3.58
CA LEU A 26 7.36 4.37 4.86
C LEU A 26 6.84 5.61 5.61
N VAL A 27 6.79 6.76 4.95
CA VAL A 27 6.31 8.01 5.58
C VAL A 27 4.82 7.90 5.95
N LYS A 28 4.01 7.31 5.08
CA LYS A 28 2.59 7.07 5.36
C LYS A 28 2.42 6.17 6.58
N LEU A 29 3.19 5.10 6.70
CA LEU A 29 3.12 4.22 7.88
C LEU A 29 3.49 4.97 9.17
N MET A 30 4.54 5.80 9.15
CA MET A 30 4.89 6.64 10.31
C MET A 30 3.72 7.56 10.71
N TRP A 31 3.04 8.16 9.73
CA TRP A 31 1.88 9.01 9.97
C TRP A 31 0.66 8.22 10.49
N VAL A 32 0.36 7.05 9.91
CA VAL A 32 -0.76 6.18 10.32
C VAL A 32 -0.59 5.69 11.75
N LEU A 33 0.62 5.26 12.12
CA LEU A 33 0.92 4.82 13.49
C LEU A 33 0.81 5.94 14.53
N ALA A 34 0.84 7.22 14.10
CA ALA A 34 0.55 8.35 14.97
C ALA A 34 -0.97 8.60 15.13
N GLN A 35 -1.82 8.07 14.24
CA GLN A 35 -3.28 8.21 14.33
C GLN A 35 -3.90 7.10 15.19
N THR A 36 -3.41 5.87 15.06
CA THR A 36 -4.01 4.70 15.71
C THR A 36 -3.01 3.59 15.97
N ASN A 37 -3.32 2.75 16.95
CA ASN A 37 -2.61 1.51 17.25
C ASN A 37 -3.47 0.26 16.94
N ASP A 38 -4.71 0.44 16.47
CA ASP A 38 -5.53 -0.70 16.03
C ASP A 38 -5.04 -1.22 14.68
N PHE A 39 -4.71 -2.51 14.62
CA PHE A 39 -4.14 -3.11 13.42
C PHE A 39 -5.09 -3.07 12.20
N ASN A 40 -6.41 -3.19 12.42
CA ASN A 40 -7.36 -3.15 11.33
C ASN A 40 -7.47 -1.73 10.77
N GLU A 41 -7.51 -0.72 11.64
CA GLU A 41 -7.52 0.69 11.23
C GLU A 41 -6.20 1.08 10.54
N ILE A 42 -5.05 0.61 11.02
CA ILE A 42 -3.75 0.78 10.34
C ILE A 42 -3.82 0.23 8.92
N LYS A 43 -4.35 -0.99 8.76
CA LYS A 43 -4.49 -1.64 7.45
C LYS A 43 -5.43 -0.86 6.53
N GLU A 44 -6.57 -0.39 7.04
CA GLU A 44 -7.52 0.43 6.30
C GLU A 44 -6.90 1.75 5.84
N LEU A 45 -6.20 2.46 6.73
CA LEU A 45 -5.54 3.74 6.40
C LEU A 45 -4.39 3.55 5.40
N MET A 46 -3.60 2.48 5.53
CA MET A 46 -2.52 2.18 4.58
C MET A 46 -3.06 1.92 3.17
N LEU A 47 -4.21 1.25 3.05
CA LEU A 47 -4.85 0.90 1.78
C LEU A 47 -5.81 1.98 1.23
N SER A 48 -6.13 3.00 2.02
CA SER A 48 -6.95 4.14 1.58
C SER A 48 -6.11 5.16 0.85
N ASN A 49 -6.52 5.60 -0.34
CA ASN A 49 -5.87 6.72 -1.02
C ASN A 49 -6.21 8.04 -0.32
N ILE A 50 -5.20 8.74 0.22
CA ILE A 50 -5.40 9.99 0.98
C ILE A 50 -4.92 11.22 0.20
N ALA A 51 -3.82 11.11 -0.53
CA ALA A 51 -3.13 12.21 -1.19
C ALA A 51 -2.67 11.89 -2.63
N GLY A 52 -3.18 10.81 -3.22
CA GLY A 52 -2.82 10.36 -4.58
C GLY A 52 -1.67 9.34 -4.61
N GLU A 53 -1.34 8.73 -3.48
CA GLU A 53 -0.25 7.76 -3.34
C GLU A 53 -0.62 6.33 -3.78
N ILE A 54 -1.91 6.06 -4.03
CA ILE A 54 -2.41 4.81 -4.60
C ILE A 54 -3.30 5.15 -5.80
N SER A 55 -3.10 4.43 -6.91
CA SER A 55 -3.95 4.55 -8.10
C SER A 55 -4.91 3.37 -8.20
N GLU A 56 -6.17 3.61 -8.57
CA GLU A 56 -7.14 2.53 -8.83
C GLU A 56 -6.74 1.67 -10.04
N ARG A 57 -6.02 2.26 -10.99
CA ARG A 57 -5.56 1.60 -12.21
C ARG A 57 -4.26 2.23 -12.68
N SER A 58 -3.36 1.38 -13.17
CA SER A 58 -2.18 1.86 -13.89
C SER A 58 -2.56 2.33 -15.29
N GLU A 59 -2.30 3.60 -15.59
CA GLU A 59 -2.43 4.14 -16.93
C GLU A 59 -1.16 3.87 -17.75
N TYR A 60 -1.32 3.42 -18.99
CA TYR A 60 -0.21 3.29 -19.91
C TYR A 60 0.17 4.68 -20.44
N ARG A 61 1.10 5.33 -19.74
CA ARG A 61 1.81 6.50 -20.26
C ARG A 61 2.97 5.95 -21.08
N GLY A 62 2.77 5.84 -22.39
CA GLY A 62 3.82 5.38 -23.32
C GLY A 62 5.13 6.12 -23.08
N LYS A 63 6.27 5.44 -23.29
CA LYS A 63 7.61 6.01 -23.06
C LYS A 63 7.66 7.45 -23.57
N LEU A 64 7.79 8.40 -22.66
CA LEU A 64 8.30 9.73 -22.98
C LEU A 64 9.68 9.49 -23.57
N LEU A 65 9.79 9.73 -24.88
CA LEU A 65 11.07 9.77 -25.60
C LEU A 65 11.96 10.86 -25.00
#